data_AF-A0A7C2VEZ0-F1
#
_entry.id   AF-A0A7C2VEZ0-F1
#
_cell.length_a   1.000
_cell.length_b   1.000
_cell.length_c   1.000
_cell.angle_alpha   90.00
_cell.angle_beta   90.00
_cell.angle_gamma   90.00
#
_symmetry.space_group_name_H-M   'P 1'
#
loop_
_entity.id
_entity.type
_entity.pdbx_description
1 polymer ?
#
loop_
_entity_poly.entity_id
_entity_poly.type
_entity_poly.pdbx_seq_one_letter_code
_entity_poly.pdbx_strand_id
1 'polypeptide(L)'
;MRSALIEAPADPREATRIFARMTEGNFPLGPAPGLTPDGATAWFQRNRYPLLAVARVAPSWLSRSAVFRDALDAEVAVWQGQRKEYLEVRQAWADAGIPCLMIKSAGNHPSFPYTSDNIDVLVRPTDAVRAREILRSLGYVELRNIEEPHKHLFRKFAGGRCVSAIHVHEKVTWLVEFMDESTIWERFEPAQDDPLVNVPSPEDAVLINLAHACYENKLIRFNEVARVRHALQQSGSGFNWDYAFGVARSRGWADGLRFMVLTFAALEAELFGNSSVPGVWQKFCETAIAADPILAAGLRKTRVAIAQVGLPLRLSYPLCKYLYYRKILADPTRAVRHRLRDTFLTLVWGLKLKSGLRPQPGMVISFSGIDGSGKTAHATALVDAFRLGELKADYVWGRGGSTGLPRLLGPLKRVISPRTPAEAPADGLERRRNRLANPVVRAGWVALVALDQMVHAWLRVWLPARLGRVIVADRYVYDTAVEVELSLPPGDRFGRRLNRLMVRLVPRPDRPFLLDVAPAVARARKPGEPWHSDLEAEARLYREIAAQHGLSQVSAAQDLEPSIDSIIREVFTAYMGRFETFLNGLLFANPSQKNPPDPFWVGGDVE
;
A
#
# COMPACT_ATOMS: atom_id res chain seq x y z
N MET A 1 -18.16 18.37 50.96
CA MET A 1 -19.57 18.42 50.54
C MET A 1 -19.70 17.57 49.28
N ARG A 2 -20.62 16.59 49.33
CA ARG A 2 -20.99 15.68 48.26
C ARG A 2 -21.76 16.40 47.13
N SER A 3 -21.83 15.75 45.97
CA SER A 3 -22.61 16.08 44.75
C SER A 3 -21.85 16.99 43.77
N ALA A 4 -21.65 16.65 42.50
CA ALA A 4 -22.52 15.90 41.60
C ALA A 4 -21.81 14.74 40.86
N LEU A 5 -22.63 13.77 40.50
CA LEU A 5 -22.34 12.52 39.83
C LEU A 5 -21.46 12.71 38.58
N ILE A 6 -20.32 12.03 38.56
CA ILE A 6 -19.70 11.60 37.31
C ILE A 6 -20.62 10.51 36.78
N GLU A 7 -21.54 10.87 35.87
CA GLU A 7 -22.31 9.89 35.13
C GLU A 7 -21.33 9.00 34.35
N ALA A 8 -21.56 7.69 34.43
CA ALA A 8 -20.80 6.67 33.73
C ALA A 8 -20.73 6.97 32.21
N PRO A 9 -19.69 6.51 31.50
CA PRO A 9 -19.66 6.65 30.04
C PRO A 9 -20.93 6.05 29.43
N ALA A 10 -21.53 6.73 28.45
CA ALA A 10 -22.57 6.16 27.61
C ALA A 10 -22.20 4.72 27.22
N ASP A 11 -23.15 3.81 27.31
CA ASP A 11 -22.99 2.45 26.79
C ASP A 11 -22.45 2.56 25.35
N PRO A 12 -21.29 1.96 25.01
CA PRO A 12 -20.75 1.99 23.65
C PRO A 12 -21.77 1.61 22.56
N ARG A 13 -22.81 0.86 22.94
CA ARG A 13 -24.00 0.54 22.12
C ARG A 13 -24.84 1.75 21.82
N GLU A 14 -25.19 2.50 22.86
CA GLU A 14 -25.98 3.72 22.74
C GLU A 14 -25.23 4.76 21.91
N ALA A 15 -23.93 4.93 22.16
CA ALA A 15 -23.07 5.80 21.34
C ALA A 15 -23.10 5.40 19.86
N THR A 16 -22.99 4.10 19.56
CA THR A 16 -23.05 3.61 18.17
C THR A 16 -24.41 3.87 17.51
N ARG A 17 -25.53 3.65 18.22
CA ARG A 17 -26.87 3.96 17.71
C ARG A 17 -27.04 5.46 17.46
N ILE A 18 -26.54 6.30 18.37
CA ILE A 18 -26.56 7.76 18.21
C ILE A 18 -25.77 8.16 16.96
N PHE A 19 -24.53 7.68 16.80
CA PHE A 19 -23.72 7.99 15.62
C PHE A 19 -24.34 7.50 14.30
N ALA A 20 -25.00 6.34 14.30
CA ALA A 20 -25.74 5.88 13.13
C ALA A 20 -26.90 6.83 12.79
N ARG A 21 -27.76 7.17 13.77
CA ARG A 21 -28.92 8.05 13.57
C ARG A 21 -28.56 9.49 13.22
N MET A 22 -27.39 9.95 13.67
CA MET A 22 -26.83 11.24 13.24
C MET A 22 -26.71 11.35 11.72
N THR A 23 -26.45 10.24 11.03
CA THR A 23 -26.34 10.25 9.57
C THR A 23 -27.66 10.43 8.84
N GLU A 24 -28.79 10.27 9.54
CA GLU A 24 -30.15 10.51 9.03
C GLU A 24 -30.68 11.91 9.42
N GLY A 25 -29.86 12.76 10.02
CA GLY A 25 -30.30 14.09 10.46
C GLY A 25 -31.05 14.09 11.80
N ASN A 26 -31.09 12.96 12.51
CA ASN A 26 -31.77 12.82 13.81
C ASN A 26 -30.77 13.07 14.95
N PHE A 27 -30.88 14.21 15.65
CA PHE A 27 -29.90 14.64 16.66
C PHE A 27 -30.48 14.86 18.06
N PRO A 28 -29.72 14.54 19.13
CA PRO A 28 -29.88 15.21 20.40
C PRO A 28 -29.40 16.69 20.30
N LEU A 29 -30.08 17.61 20.97
CA LEU A 29 -29.78 19.06 20.95
C LEU A 29 -28.40 19.43 21.53
N GLY A 30 -27.73 18.49 22.22
CA GLY A 30 -26.36 18.62 22.72
C GLY A 30 -25.64 17.26 22.71
N PRO A 31 -24.33 17.21 23.01
CA PRO A 31 -23.63 15.93 23.17
C PRO A 31 -24.29 15.15 24.31
N ALA A 32 -24.76 13.94 24.04
CA ALA A 32 -25.27 13.06 25.10
C ALA A 32 -24.17 12.80 26.14
N PRO A 33 -24.49 12.55 27.42
CA PRO A 33 -23.49 12.24 28.44
C PRO A 33 -22.52 11.16 27.97
N GLY A 34 -21.21 11.45 27.93
CA GLY A 34 -20.18 10.52 27.45
C GLY A 34 -19.88 10.54 25.94
N LEU A 35 -20.59 11.33 25.13
CA LEU A 35 -20.24 11.56 23.72
C LEU A 35 -19.32 12.77 23.55
N THR A 36 -18.14 12.55 22.98
CA THR A 36 -17.17 13.62 22.69
C THR A 36 -16.98 13.77 21.17
N PRO A 37 -16.60 14.97 20.68
CA PRO A 37 -16.24 15.15 19.27
C PRO A 37 -15.12 14.23 18.81
N ASP A 38 -14.12 13.98 19.66
CA ASP A 38 -13.02 13.05 19.38
C ASP A 38 -13.54 11.61 19.24
N GLY A 39 -14.35 11.14 20.20
CA GLY A 39 -14.95 9.81 20.15
C GLY A 39 -15.84 9.59 18.92
N ALA A 40 -16.61 10.61 18.52
CA ALA A 40 -17.42 10.58 17.30
C ALA A 40 -16.55 10.51 16.03
N THR A 41 -15.55 11.40 15.93
CA THR A 41 -14.63 11.47 14.78
C THR A 41 -13.87 10.16 14.60
N ALA A 42 -13.28 9.63 15.68
CA ALA A 42 -12.59 8.35 15.69
C ALA A 42 -13.52 7.18 15.33
N TRP A 43 -14.79 7.21 15.76
CA TRP A 43 -15.76 6.17 15.42
C TRP A 43 -16.08 6.15 13.92
N PHE A 44 -16.29 7.31 13.28
CA PHE A 44 -16.56 7.40 11.85
C PHE A 44 -15.36 6.93 11.02
N GLN A 45 -14.15 7.39 11.36
CA GLN A 45 -12.90 6.98 10.70
C GLN A 45 -12.65 5.47 10.85
N ARG A 46 -12.80 4.92 12.05
CA ARG A 46 -12.68 3.46 12.30
C ARG A 46 -13.68 2.65 11.48
N ASN A 47 -14.86 3.22 11.24
CA ASN A 47 -15.91 2.60 10.44
C ASN A 47 -15.86 2.96 8.94
N ARG A 48 -14.80 3.64 8.49
CA ARG A 48 -14.60 4.10 7.11
C ARG A 48 -15.78 4.90 6.54
N TYR A 49 -16.58 5.52 7.40
CA TYR A 49 -17.69 6.36 6.96
C TYR A 49 -17.17 7.78 6.70
N PRO A 50 -17.41 8.34 5.49
CA PRO A 50 -16.90 9.65 5.10
C PRO A 50 -17.27 10.77 6.08
N LEU A 51 -16.27 11.46 6.64
CA LEU A 51 -16.49 12.70 7.39
C LEU A 51 -17.10 13.78 6.51
N LEU A 52 -16.84 13.76 5.19
CA LEU A 52 -17.53 14.62 4.21
C LEU A 52 -19.06 14.40 4.24
N ALA A 53 -19.51 13.16 4.39
CA ALA A 53 -20.94 12.85 4.52
C ALA A 53 -21.48 13.30 5.88
N VAL A 54 -20.72 13.05 6.95
CA VAL A 54 -21.08 13.52 8.30
C VAL A 54 -21.23 15.04 8.34
N ALA A 55 -20.33 15.80 7.70
CA ALA A 55 -20.31 17.26 7.73
C ALA A 55 -21.61 17.90 7.20
N ARG A 56 -22.32 17.23 6.28
CA ARG A 56 -23.60 17.72 5.73
C ARG A 56 -24.73 17.73 6.74
N VAL A 57 -24.63 16.90 7.77
CA VAL A 57 -25.66 16.71 8.79
C VAL A 57 -25.14 17.00 10.20
N ALA A 58 -23.83 17.19 10.38
CA ALA A 58 -23.19 17.26 11.69
C ALA A 58 -23.81 18.34 12.61
N PRO A 59 -24.18 17.99 13.87
CA PRO A 59 -24.71 18.95 14.82
C PRO A 59 -23.64 19.97 15.23
N SER A 60 -24.07 21.14 15.71
CA SER A 60 -23.18 22.27 16.01
C SER A 60 -22.04 21.94 16.97
N TRP A 61 -22.26 21.04 17.93
CA TRP A 61 -21.22 20.65 18.90
C TRP A 61 -20.10 19.81 18.26
N LEU A 62 -20.41 19.07 17.19
CA LEU A 62 -19.42 18.30 16.42
C LEU A 62 -18.78 19.18 15.36
N SER A 63 -19.57 19.89 14.56
CA SER A 63 -19.08 20.69 13.43
C SER A 63 -18.23 21.90 13.85
N ARG A 64 -18.42 22.42 15.08
CA ARG A 64 -17.57 23.50 15.65
C ARG A 64 -16.31 22.98 16.36
N SER A 65 -16.20 21.67 16.59
CA SER A 65 -15.02 21.10 17.25
C SER A 65 -13.78 21.28 16.38
N ALA A 66 -12.65 21.63 17.00
CA ALA A 66 -11.35 21.66 16.30
C ALA A 66 -10.98 20.27 15.77
N VAL A 67 -11.10 19.23 16.61
CA VAL A 67 -10.74 17.85 16.25
C VAL A 67 -11.49 17.36 15.01
N PHE A 68 -12.79 17.63 14.93
CA PHE A 68 -13.59 17.23 13.76
C PHE A 68 -13.22 18.04 12.52
N ARG A 69 -12.99 19.35 12.64
CA ARG A 69 -12.60 20.20 11.51
C ARG A 69 -11.22 19.84 10.97
N ASP A 70 -10.24 19.65 11.85
CA ASP A 70 -8.88 19.24 11.45
C ASP A 70 -8.90 17.88 10.73
N ALA A 71 -9.70 16.93 11.24
CA ALA A 71 -9.90 15.63 10.60
C ALA A 71 -10.63 15.73 9.26
N LEU A 72 -11.68 16.56 9.17
CA LEU A 72 -12.41 16.82 7.94
C LEU A 72 -11.53 17.49 6.88
N ASP A 73 -10.73 18.49 7.25
CA ASP A 73 -9.82 19.19 6.33
C ASP A 73 -8.76 18.25 5.77
N ALA A 74 -8.18 17.40 6.61
CA ALA A 74 -7.26 16.35 6.18
C ALA A 74 -7.95 15.36 5.22
N GLU A 75 -9.19 14.98 5.51
CA GLU A 75 -9.96 14.05 4.68
C GLU A 75 -10.39 14.66 3.34
N VAL A 76 -10.76 15.94 3.32
CA VAL A 76 -11.04 16.70 2.09
C VAL A 76 -9.79 16.76 1.20
N ALA A 77 -8.61 17.00 1.78
CA ALA A 77 -7.36 16.99 1.01
C ALA A 77 -7.09 15.61 0.39
N VAL A 78 -7.32 14.52 1.14
CA VAL A 78 -7.20 13.15 0.61
C VAL A 78 -8.21 12.88 -0.50
N TRP A 79 -9.48 13.25 -0.31
CA TRP A 79 -10.53 13.09 -1.31
C TRP A 79 -10.20 13.85 -2.60
N GLN A 80 -9.84 15.13 -2.50
CA GLN A 80 -9.46 15.96 -3.65
C GLN A 80 -8.26 15.39 -4.39
N GLY A 81 -7.21 14.98 -3.66
CA GLY A 81 -6.00 14.39 -4.23
C GLY A 81 -6.30 13.10 -4.99
N GLN A 82 -6.95 12.13 -4.34
CA GLN A 82 -7.27 10.85 -4.98
C GLN A 82 -8.22 11.02 -6.17
N ARG A 83 -9.22 11.92 -6.05
CA ARG A 83 -10.18 12.19 -7.12
C ARG A 83 -9.50 12.84 -8.32
N LYS A 84 -8.57 13.79 -8.10
CA LYS A 84 -7.78 14.41 -9.17
C LYS A 84 -7.02 13.35 -9.97
N GLU A 85 -6.28 12.47 -9.27
CA GLU A 85 -5.52 11.39 -9.92
C GLU A 85 -6.42 10.42 -10.68
N TYR A 86 -7.57 10.05 -10.11
CA TYR A 86 -8.54 9.22 -10.80
C TYR A 86 -9.11 9.88 -12.06
N LEU A 87 -9.39 11.18 -12.04
CA LEU A 87 -9.94 11.88 -13.20
C LEU A 87 -8.97 11.93 -14.39
N GLU A 88 -7.66 12.01 -14.14
CA GLU A 88 -6.64 11.87 -15.20
C GLU A 88 -6.72 10.49 -15.86
N VAL A 89 -6.83 9.44 -15.05
CA VAL A 89 -6.96 8.05 -15.54
C VAL A 89 -8.27 7.85 -16.29
N ARG A 90 -9.39 8.31 -15.72
CA ARG A 90 -10.71 8.21 -16.34
C ARG A 90 -10.72 8.91 -17.70
N GLN A 91 -10.15 10.11 -17.80
CA GLN A 91 -10.10 10.84 -19.06
C GLN A 91 -9.30 10.06 -20.10
N ALA A 92 -8.10 9.57 -19.75
CA ALA A 92 -7.28 8.80 -20.68
C ALA A 92 -7.96 7.49 -21.13
N TRP A 93 -8.70 6.82 -20.23
CA TRP A 93 -9.53 5.67 -20.59
C TRP A 93 -10.71 6.05 -21.49
N ALA A 94 -11.40 7.15 -21.20
CA ALA A 94 -12.50 7.64 -22.03
C ALA A 94 -12.04 8.02 -23.44
N ASP A 95 -10.90 8.71 -23.58
CA ASP A 95 -10.27 9.05 -24.86
C ASP A 95 -9.87 7.79 -25.64
N ALA A 96 -9.55 6.70 -24.92
CA ALA A 96 -9.29 5.39 -25.49
C ALA A 96 -10.56 4.56 -25.78
N GLY A 97 -11.76 5.05 -25.43
CA GLY A 97 -13.02 4.32 -25.57
C GLY A 97 -13.22 3.19 -24.55
N ILE A 98 -12.49 3.23 -23.42
CA ILE A 98 -12.54 2.22 -22.35
C ILE A 98 -13.53 2.69 -21.27
N PRO A 99 -14.73 2.08 -21.15
CA PRO A 99 -15.63 2.38 -20.06
C PRO A 99 -15.10 1.82 -18.74
N CYS A 100 -15.36 2.51 -17.64
CA CYS A 100 -14.93 2.09 -16.31
C CYS A 100 -16.05 2.28 -15.27
N LEU A 101 -16.05 1.45 -14.22
CA LEU A 101 -17.09 1.39 -13.19
C LEU A 101 -16.49 1.20 -11.79
N MET A 102 -16.91 2.00 -10.79
CA MET A 102 -16.46 1.84 -9.40
C MET A 102 -17.33 0.86 -8.62
N ILE A 103 -16.88 -0.39 -8.52
CA ILE A 103 -17.70 -1.50 -8.01
C ILE A 103 -17.97 -1.44 -6.50
N LYS A 104 -17.16 -0.72 -5.72
CA LYS A 104 -17.39 -0.55 -4.26
C LYS A 104 -18.26 0.65 -3.91
N SER A 105 -18.64 1.48 -4.89
CA SER A 105 -19.58 2.58 -4.65
C SER A 105 -21.02 2.09 -4.73
N ALA A 106 -21.92 2.77 -4.02
CA ALA A 106 -23.36 2.55 -4.10
C ALA A 106 -24.12 3.84 -4.43
N GLY A 107 -23.43 4.91 -4.87
CA GLY A 107 -24.05 6.21 -5.15
C GLY A 107 -24.30 7.10 -3.92
N ASN A 108 -23.99 6.62 -2.70
CA ASN A 108 -24.13 7.41 -1.50
C ASN A 108 -23.03 8.46 -1.40
N HIS A 109 -23.39 9.70 -1.03
CA HIS A 109 -22.43 10.79 -0.95
C HIS A 109 -21.31 10.55 0.07
N PRO A 110 -20.05 10.90 -0.27
CA PRO A 110 -19.56 11.11 -1.63
C PRO A 110 -19.48 9.79 -2.40
N SER A 111 -20.00 9.76 -3.63
CA SER A 111 -20.01 8.54 -4.45
C SER A 111 -18.62 8.06 -4.85
N PHE A 112 -17.64 8.95 -4.86
CA PHE A 112 -16.23 8.58 -5.04
C PHE A 112 -15.71 7.85 -3.78
N PRO A 113 -15.31 6.56 -3.85
CA PRO A 113 -15.07 5.71 -2.68
C PRO A 113 -13.66 5.84 -2.07
N TYR A 114 -13.18 7.07 -1.83
CA TYR A 114 -11.82 7.38 -1.35
C TYR A 114 -11.47 6.83 0.05
N THR A 115 -12.45 6.40 0.85
CA THR A 115 -12.21 5.81 2.18
C THR A 115 -11.70 4.37 2.12
N SER A 116 -11.55 3.81 0.91
CA SER A 116 -10.92 2.52 0.65
C SER A 116 -9.41 2.68 0.48
N ASP A 117 -8.63 1.63 0.80
CA ASP A 117 -7.16 1.68 0.66
C ASP A 117 -6.70 1.75 -0.82
N ASN A 118 -7.58 1.35 -1.73
CA ASN A 118 -7.46 1.43 -3.17
C ASN A 118 -8.84 1.70 -3.80
N ILE A 119 -8.84 2.25 -5.00
CA ILE A 119 -10.04 2.48 -5.81
C ILE A 119 -10.22 1.24 -6.70
N ASP A 120 -11.23 0.44 -6.40
CA ASP A 120 -11.58 -0.72 -7.23
C ASP A 120 -12.42 -0.30 -8.43
N VAL A 121 -11.81 -0.44 -9.61
CA VAL A 121 -12.43 -0.06 -10.88
C VAL A 121 -12.53 -1.27 -11.79
N LEU A 122 -13.74 -1.58 -12.24
CA LEU A 122 -14.00 -2.61 -13.23
C LEU A 122 -13.80 -2.03 -14.64
N VAL A 123 -13.08 -2.80 -15.47
CA VAL A 123 -12.92 -2.60 -16.92
C VAL A 123 -13.31 -3.89 -17.63
N ARG A 124 -13.66 -3.81 -18.91
CA ARG A 124 -13.99 -5.03 -19.67
C ARG A 124 -12.72 -5.86 -19.88
N PRO A 125 -12.81 -7.21 -19.85
CA PRO A 125 -11.65 -8.06 -20.11
C PRO A 125 -10.95 -7.77 -21.44
N THR A 126 -11.71 -7.37 -22.46
CA THR A 126 -11.19 -6.98 -23.79
C THR A 126 -10.33 -5.72 -23.75
N ASP A 127 -10.58 -4.82 -22.80
CA ASP A 127 -9.87 -3.54 -22.66
C ASP A 127 -8.75 -3.61 -21.61
N ALA A 128 -8.64 -4.73 -20.88
CA ALA A 128 -7.79 -4.84 -19.69
C ALA A 128 -6.32 -4.53 -19.96
N VAL A 129 -5.75 -5.05 -21.05
CA VAL A 129 -4.35 -4.81 -21.42
C VAL A 129 -4.13 -3.32 -21.70
N ARG A 130 -4.96 -2.73 -22.58
CA ARG A 130 -4.88 -1.31 -22.93
C ARG A 130 -5.09 -0.39 -21.72
N ALA A 131 -6.02 -0.75 -20.83
CA ALA A 131 -6.27 0.01 -19.60
C ALA A 131 -5.03 0.05 -18.69
N ARG A 132 -4.33 -1.08 -18.58
CA ARG A 132 -3.08 -1.23 -17.80
C ARG A 132 -1.91 -0.47 -18.43
N GLU A 133 -1.78 -0.50 -19.75
CA GLU A 133 -0.78 0.29 -20.47
C GLU A 133 -0.97 1.79 -20.28
N ILE A 134 -2.22 2.27 -20.35
CA ILE A 134 -2.55 3.67 -20.09
C ILE A 134 -2.14 4.05 -18.67
N LEU A 135 -2.44 3.23 -17.65
CA LEU A 135 -1.99 3.48 -16.27
C LEU A 135 -0.46 3.58 -16.17
N ARG A 136 0.30 2.67 -16.80
CA ARG A 136 1.77 2.73 -16.84
C ARG A 136 2.26 4.03 -17.50
N SER A 137 1.62 4.44 -18.60
CA SER A 137 1.95 5.69 -19.31
C SER A 137 1.71 6.94 -18.46
N LEU A 138 0.69 6.91 -17.59
CA LEU A 138 0.38 7.95 -16.60
C LEU A 138 1.29 7.89 -15.37
N GLY A 139 2.24 6.95 -15.35
CA GLY A 139 3.26 6.85 -14.33
C GLY A 139 2.93 5.97 -13.15
N TYR A 140 1.86 5.16 -13.24
CA TYR A 140 1.58 4.14 -12.24
C TYR A 140 2.55 2.95 -12.37
N VAL A 141 2.89 2.35 -11.23
CA VAL A 141 3.61 1.08 -11.15
C VAL A 141 2.64 -0.04 -10.82
N GLU A 142 2.73 -1.14 -11.56
CA GLU A 142 1.95 -2.35 -11.32
C GLU A 142 2.62 -3.24 -10.26
N LEU A 143 1.86 -3.70 -9.27
CA LEU A 143 2.34 -4.56 -8.19
C LEU A 143 2.04 -6.04 -8.46
N ARG A 144 2.95 -6.72 -9.15
CA ARG A 144 2.81 -8.15 -9.50
C ARG A 144 2.96 -9.12 -8.32
N ASN A 145 3.45 -8.63 -7.18
CA ASN A 145 3.57 -9.45 -5.97
C ASN A 145 2.24 -9.63 -5.23
N ILE A 146 1.25 -8.80 -5.56
CA ILE A 146 -0.12 -8.86 -5.06
C ILE A 146 -1.02 -9.21 -6.26
N GLU A 147 -0.78 -10.37 -6.86
CA GLU A 147 -1.60 -10.88 -7.95
C GLU A 147 -2.81 -11.65 -7.38
N GLU A 148 -4.00 -11.13 -7.72
CA GLU A 148 -5.26 -11.85 -7.61
C GLU A 148 -5.75 -12.16 -9.03
N PRO A 149 -6.34 -13.35 -9.29
CA PRO A 149 -6.91 -13.64 -10.60
C PRO A 149 -7.91 -12.56 -11.03
N HIS A 150 -7.76 -12.04 -12.25
CA HIS A 150 -8.54 -10.97 -12.87
C HIS A 150 -8.44 -9.61 -12.18
N LYS A 151 -7.43 -9.38 -11.33
CA LYS A 151 -7.22 -8.09 -10.68
C LYS A 151 -5.75 -7.67 -10.71
N HIS A 152 -5.53 -6.37 -10.91
CA HIS A 152 -4.20 -5.80 -11.11
C HIS A 152 -4.09 -4.51 -10.30
N LEU A 153 -3.22 -4.50 -9.29
CA LEU A 153 -3.04 -3.35 -8.40
C LEU A 153 -1.97 -2.40 -8.93
N PHE A 154 -2.32 -1.13 -9.08
CA PHE A 154 -1.45 -0.05 -9.52
C PHE A 154 -1.30 1.01 -8.43
N ARG A 155 -0.11 1.58 -8.29
CA ARG A 155 0.15 2.75 -7.43
C ARG A 155 0.87 3.85 -8.18
N LYS A 156 0.53 5.11 -7.90
CA LYS A 156 1.25 6.30 -8.37
C LYS A 156 1.87 7.02 -7.19
N PHE A 157 3.11 7.45 -7.35
CA PHE A 157 3.87 8.16 -6.33
C PHE A 157 4.13 9.60 -6.79
N ALA A 158 4.01 10.55 -5.86
CA ALA A 158 4.43 11.94 -6.01
C ALA A 158 5.21 12.39 -4.78
N GLY A 159 6.43 12.90 -4.98
CA GLY A 159 7.36 13.22 -3.90
C GLY A 159 7.66 12.04 -2.98
N GLY A 160 7.67 10.82 -3.53
CA GLY A 160 7.88 9.58 -2.75
C GLY A 160 6.68 9.12 -1.93
N ARG A 161 5.55 9.83 -1.96
CA ARG A 161 4.30 9.43 -1.29
C ARG A 161 3.34 8.83 -2.29
N CYS A 162 2.63 7.77 -1.91
CA CYS A 162 1.57 7.20 -2.74
C CYS A 162 0.39 8.18 -2.80
N VAL A 163 0.09 8.70 -3.98
CA VAL A 163 -1.01 9.66 -4.20
C VAL A 163 -2.26 9.00 -4.78
N SER A 164 -2.10 7.84 -5.41
CA SER A 164 -3.23 7.08 -5.98
C SER A 164 -2.94 5.59 -5.96
N ALA A 165 -3.96 4.80 -5.66
CA ALA A 165 -3.94 3.35 -5.77
C ALA A 165 -5.21 2.90 -6.49
N ILE A 166 -5.04 2.30 -7.68
CA ILE A 166 -6.14 1.81 -8.51
C ILE A 166 -6.00 0.32 -8.64
N HIS A 167 -7.04 -0.41 -8.24
CA HIS A 167 -7.14 -1.83 -8.44
C HIS A 167 -8.03 -2.05 -9.66
N VAL A 168 -7.43 -2.47 -10.77
CA VAL A 168 -8.15 -2.74 -12.01
C VAL A 168 -8.71 -4.16 -11.95
N HIS A 169 -10.03 -4.29 -12.00
CA HIS A 169 -10.73 -5.57 -12.04
C HIS A 169 -11.21 -5.83 -13.46
N GLU A 170 -11.01 -7.06 -13.95
CA GLU A 170 -11.65 -7.53 -15.19
C GLU A 170 -12.98 -8.22 -14.89
N LYS A 171 -13.13 -8.72 -13.65
CA LYS A 171 -14.28 -9.47 -13.15
C LYS A 171 -14.50 -9.24 -11.67
N VAL A 172 -15.75 -9.35 -11.20
CA VAL A 172 -16.06 -9.25 -9.77
C VAL A 172 -15.88 -10.63 -9.12
N THR A 173 -14.65 -10.90 -8.68
CA THR A 173 -14.24 -12.21 -8.18
C THR A 173 -13.55 -12.16 -6.82
N TRP A 174 -13.66 -13.24 -6.06
CA TRP A 174 -12.81 -13.54 -4.90
C TRP A 174 -12.31 -14.97 -5.05
N LEU A 175 -11.40 -15.20 -6.00
CA LEU A 175 -10.97 -16.49 -6.59
C LEU A 175 -12.03 -17.16 -7.48
N VAL A 176 -13.30 -16.93 -7.20
CA VAL A 176 -14.44 -17.39 -7.99
C VAL A 176 -15.37 -16.22 -8.29
N GLU A 177 -16.15 -16.32 -9.37
CA GLU A 177 -17.09 -15.29 -9.82
C GLU A 177 -18.31 -15.21 -8.90
N PHE A 178 -18.76 -13.99 -8.58
CA PHE A 178 -19.94 -13.74 -7.73
C PHE A 178 -21.07 -13.02 -8.46
N MET A 179 -20.76 -12.37 -9.58
CA MET A 179 -21.68 -11.55 -10.35
C MET A 179 -21.75 -12.02 -11.80
N ASP A 180 -22.75 -11.58 -12.53
CA ASP A 180 -22.73 -11.59 -13.99
C ASP A 180 -22.22 -10.23 -14.47
N GLU A 181 -21.00 -10.19 -14.99
CA GLU A 181 -20.38 -8.93 -15.43
C GLU A 181 -21.13 -8.30 -16.60
N SER A 182 -21.76 -9.11 -17.47
CA SER A 182 -22.50 -8.60 -18.62
C SER A 182 -23.68 -7.73 -18.18
N THR A 183 -24.43 -8.19 -17.17
CA THR A 183 -25.58 -7.45 -16.64
C THR A 183 -25.16 -6.20 -15.88
N ILE A 184 -24.01 -6.23 -15.19
CA ILE A 184 -23.46 -5.03 -14.53
C ILE A 184 -23.18 -3.92 -15.56
N TRP A 185 -22.59 -4.27 -16.71
CA TRP A 185 -22.29 -3.30 -17.76
C TRP A 185 -23.52 -2.71 -18.45
N GLU A 186 -24.67 -3.40 -18.38
CA GLU A 186 -25.94 -2.90 -18.93
C GLU A 186 -26.70 -2.00 -17.96
N ARG A 187 -26.42 -2.10 -16.65
CA ARG A 187 -27.24 -1.49 -15.58
C ARG A 187 -26.52 -0.42 -14.74
N PHE A 188 -25.25 -0.13 -15.01
CA PHE A 188 -24.53 0.91 -14.28
C PHE A 188 -25.04 2.32 -14.65
N GLU A 189 -24.89 3.26 -13.72
CA GLU A 189 -25.29 4.65 -13.93
C GLU A 189 -24.23 5.63 -13.41
N PRO A 190 -24.12 6.85 -13.97
CA PRO A 190 -23.36 7.92 -13.34
C PRO A 190 -23.96 8.29 -11.98
N ALA A 191 -23.11 8.52 -10.98
CA ALA A 191 -23.55 8.96 -9.67
C ALA A 191 -24.18 10.37 -9.71
N GLN A 192 -25.19 10.60 -8.87
CA GLN A 192 -25.94 11.86 -8.85
C GLN A 192 -25.10 13.05 -8.33
N ASP A 193 -24.25 12.83 -7.33
CA ASP A 193 -23.39 13.86 -6.75
C ASP A 193 -22.05 14.02 -7.48
N ASP A 194 -21.69 13.06 -8.34
CA ASP A 194 -20.47 13.08 -9.15
C ASP A 194 -20.70 12.36 -10.49
N PRO A 195 -21.18 13.05 -11.54
CA PRO A 195 -21.45 12.45 -12.85
C PRO A 195 -20.21 11.89 -13.56
N LEU A 196 -19.01 12.12 -13.01
CA LEU A 196 -17.78 11.53 -13.51
C LEU A 196 -17.48 10.16 -12.88
N VAL A 197 -18.27 9.73 -11.91
CA VAL A 197 -18.13 8.42 -11.26
C VAL A 197 -19.29 7.54 -11.68
N ASN A 198 -18.98 6.47 -12.41
CA ASN A 198 -19.96 5.42 -12.71
C ASN A 198 -20.06 4.47 -11.51
N VAL A 199 -21.30 4.13 -11.12
CA VAL A 199 -21.61 3.24 -9.99
C VAL A 199 -22.54 2.10 -10.46
N PRO A 200 -22.51 0.93 -9.79
CA PRO A 200 -23.40 -0.18 -10.14
C PRO A 200 -24.87 0.19 -9.90
N SER A 201 -25.78 -0.55 -10.53
CA SER A 201 -27.21 -0.44 -10.18
C SER A 201 -27.41 -0.72 -8.68
N PRO A 202 -28.51 -0.25 -8.06
CA PRO A 202 -28.76 -0.51 -6.65
C PRO A 202 -28.70 -1.99 -6.27
N GLU A 203 -29.25 -2.89 -7.10
CA GLU A 203 -29.18 -4.34 -6.85
C GLU A 203 -27.74 -4.86 -6.88
N ASP A 204 -26.97 -4.49 -7.88
CA ASP A 204 -25.58 -4.92 -8.02
C ASP A 204 -24.71 -4.34 -6.89
N ALA A 205 -24.94 -3.09 -6.49
CA ALA A 205 -24.26 -2.46 -5.37
C ALA A 205 -24.53 -3.20 -4.05
N VAL A 206 -25.77 -3.62 -3.79
CA VAL A 206 -26.11 -4.46 -2.62
C VAL A 206 -25.38 -5.79 -2.70
N LEU A 207 -25.44 -6.49 -3.84
CA LEU A 207 -24.79 -7.79 -4.00
C LEU A 207 -23.27 -7.71 -3.77
N ILE A 208 -22.62 -6.72 -4.39
CA ILE A 208 -21.16 -6.52 -4.30
C ILE A 208 -20.76 -6.20 -2.85
N ASN A 209 -21.44 -5.26 -2.18
CA ASN A 209 -21.08 -4.86 -0.82
C ASN A 209 -21.32 -5.99 0.20
N LEU A 210 -22.42 -6.74 0.07
CA LEU A 210 -22.71 -7.88 0.95
C LEU A 210 -21.73 -9.04 0.74
N ALA A 211 -21.39 -9.34 -0.51
CA ALA A 211 -20.42 -10.38 -0.83
C ALA A 211 -19.01 -9.99 -0.35
N HIS A 212 -18.60 -8.73 -0.54
CA HIS A 212 -17.34 -8.18 -0.04
C HIS A 212 -17.24 -8.30 1.50
N ALA A 213 -18.28 -7.90 2.23
CA ALA A 213 -18.31 -8.00 3.68
C ALA A 213 -18.20 -9.46 4.18
N CYS A 214 -18.89 -10.40 3.52
CA CYS A 214 -18.93 -11.81 3.92
C CYS A 214 -17.68 -12.60 3.51
N TYR A 215 -17.27 -12.47 2.24
CA TYR A 215 -16.30 -13.36 1.60
C TYR A 215 -14.89 -12.78 1.50
N GLU A 216 -14.73 -11.45 1.53
CA GLU A 216 -13.42 -10.79 1.55
C GLU A 216 -13.01 -10.38 2.97
N ASN A 217 -13.81 -9.53 3.62
CA ASN A 217 -13.39 -8.91 4.87
C ASN A 217 -13.76 -9.69 6.14
N LYS A 218 -14.87 -10.46 6.11
CA LYS A 218 -15.48 -11.07 7.31
C LYS A 218 -15.73 -10.02 8.41
N LEU A 219 -16.06 -8.80 7.98
CA LEU A 219 -16.20 -7.62 8.81
C LEU A 219 -17.22 -6.68 8.15
N ILE A 220 -18.16 -6.17 8.93
CA ILE A 220 -19.11 -5.14 8.51
C ILE A 220 -18.76 -3.87 9.27
N ARG A 221 -18.37 -2.80 8.57
CA ARG A 221 -18.25 -1.46 9.14
C ARG A 221 -19.51 -0.68 8.84
N PHE A 222 -19.67 0.48 9.47
CA PHE A 222 -20.81 1.34 9.22
C PHE A 222 -20.92 1.80 7.77
N ASN A 223 -19.80 2.01 7.07
CA ASN A 223 -19.83 2.40 5.66
C ASN A 223 -20.51 1.35 4.75
N GLU A 224 -20.28 0.06 4.99
CA GLU A 224 -21.01 -0.99 4.25
C GLU A 224 -22.52 -0.98 4.57
N VAL A 225 -22.89 -0.69 5.83
CA VAL A 225 -24.31 -0.50 6.23
C VAL A 225 -24.94 0.66 5.47
N ALA A 226 -24.27 1.81 5.47
CA ALA A 226 -24.76 3.02 4.81
C ALA A 226 -24.92 2.83 3.29
N ARG A 227 -23.97 2.14 2.63
CA ARG A 227 -24.05 1.81 1.19
C ARG A 227 -25.27 0.95 0.84
N VAL A 228 -25.45 -0.16 1.57
CA VAL A 228 -26.57 -1.08 1.32
C VAL A 228 -27.90 -0.39 1.63
N ARG A 229 -27.99 0.34 2.75
CA ARG A 229 -29.18 1.12 3.13
C ARG A 229 -29.52 2.15 2.06
N HIS A 230 -28.54 2.92 1.58
CA HIS A 230 -28.75 3.91 0.53
C HIS A 230 -29.29 3.29 -0.76
N ALA A 231 -28.67 2.21 -1.26
CA ALA A 231 -29.13 1.53 -2.47
C ALA A 231 -30.57 1.00 -2.34
N LEU A 232 -30.92 0.42 -1.19
CA LEU A 232 -32.29 -0.04 -0.90
C LEU A 232 -33.28 1.12 -0.82
N GLN A 233 -32.92 2.22 -0.15
CA GLN A 233 -33.78 3.39 0.03
C GLN A 233 -34.01 4.14 -1.29
N GLN A 234 -32.97 4.33 -2.10
CA GLN A 234 -33.06 4.96 -3.42
C GLN A 234 -34.04 4.20 -4.33
N SER A 235 -34.03 2.87 -4.25
CA SER A 235 -34.90 2.02 -5.06
C SER A 235 -36.32 1.90 -4.50
N GLY A 236 -36.49 2.03 -3.18
CA GLY A 236 -37.76 1.85 -2.50
C GLY A 236 -38.42 0.50 -2.84
N SER A 237 -39.69 0.53 -3.25
CA SER A 237 -40.41 -0.66 -3.72
C SER A 237 -39.95 -1.17 -5.09
N GLY A 238 -39.14 -0.41 -5.83
CA GLY A 238 -38.60 -0.76 -7.13
C GLY A 238 -37.37 -1.66 -7.10
N PHE A 239 -36.80 -1.96 -5.93
CA PHE A 239 -35.64 -2.84 -5.81
C PHE A 239 -35.98 -4.28 -6.26
N ASN A 240 -35.27 -4.77 -7.29
CA ASN A 240 -35.56 -6.08 -7.86
C ASN A 240 -34.85 -7.22 -7.09
N TRP A 241 -35.51 -7.69 -6.04
CA TRP A 241 -35.03 -8.81 -5.23
C TRP A 241 -34.95 -10.14 -5.99
N ASP A 242 -35.85 -10.37 -6.96
CA ASP A 242 -35.82 -11.57 -7.80
C ASP A 242 -34.58 -11.62 -8.68
N TYR A 243 -34.20 -10.48 -9.26
CA TYR A 243 -32.92 -10.30 -9.96
C TYR A 243 -31.75 -10.57 -9.00
N ALA A 244 -31.72 -9.92 -7.83
CA ALA A 244 -30.62 -10.05 -6.88
C ALA A 244 -30.40 -11.52 -6.46
N PHE A 245 -31.48 -12.23 -6.11
CA PHE A 245 -31.41 -13.67 -5.80
C PHE A 245 -31.16 -14.53 -7.05
N GLY A 246 -31.61 -14.11 -8.24
CA GLY A 246 -31.31 -14.74 -9.52
C GLY A 246 -29.81 -14.78 -9.80
N VAL A 247 -29.15 -13.62 -9.70
CA VAL A 247 -27.69 -13.49 -9.83
C VAL A 247 -27.00 -14.36 -8.79
N ALA A 248 -27.38 -14.27 -7.51
CA ALA A 248 -26.74 -15.07 -6.47
C ALA A 248 -26.92 -16.58 -6.65
N ARG A 249 -28.09 -17.04 -7.15
CA ARG A 249 -28.33 -18.45 -7.50
C ARG A 249 -27.47 -18.87 -8.70
N SER A 250 -27.40 -18.06 -9.75
CA SER A 250 -26.62 -18.36 -10.96
C SER A 250 -25.12 -18.56 -10.67
N ARG A 251 -24.62 -17.93 -9.60
CA ARG A 251 -23.23 -18.04 -9.13
C ARG A 251 -23.07 -18.89 -7.86
N GLY A 252 -24.13 -19.56 -7.41
CA GLY A 252 -24.10 -20.52 -6.29
C GLY A 252 -24.05 -19.94 -4.88
N TRP A 253 -24.14 -18.62 -4.67
CA TRP A 253 -23.96 -17.99 -3.35
C TRP A 253 -25.27 -17.51 -2.68
N ALA A 254 -26.42 -17.95 -3.18
CA ALA A 254 -27.73 -17.57 -2.63
C ALA A 254 -27.85 -17.77 -1.11
N ASP A 255 -27.25 -18.81 -0.53
CA ASP A 255 -27.25 -19.03 0.92
C ASP A 255 -26.49 -17.95 1.69
N GLY A 256 -25.37 -17.49 1.12
CA GLY A 256 -24.63 -16.36 1.67
C GLY A 256 -25.41 -15.07 1.58
N LEU A 257 -26.09 -14.83 0.45
CA LEU A 257 -26.96 -13.66 0.30
C LEU A 257 -28.08 -13.66 1.35
N ARG A 258 -28.77 -14.80 1.54
CA ARG A 258 -29.82 -14.92 2.58
C ARG A 258 -29.30 -14.61 3.97
N PHE A 259 -28.15 -15.20 4.32
CA PHE A 259 -27.51 -14.95 5.61
C PHE A 259 -27.18 -13.46 5.79
N MET A 260 -26.62 -12.83 4.76
CA MET A 260 -26.22 -11.42 4.80
C MET A 260 -27.43 -10.47 4.81
N VAL A 261 -28.49 -10.75 4.05
CA VAL A 261 -29.75 -9.98 4.07
C VAL A 261 -30.35 -9.96 5.48
N LEU A 262 -30.42 -11.11 6.17
CA LEU A 262 -30.92 -11.17 7.55
C LEU A 262 -29.99 -10.52 8.56
N THR A 263 -28.68 -10.63 8.35
CA THR A 263 -27.68 -9.95 9.17
C THR A 263 -27.84 -8.43 9.06
N PHE A 264 -27.99 -7.91 7.84
CA PHE A 264 -28.20 -6.49 7.59
C PHE A 264 -29.55 -5.98 8.10
N ALA A 265 -30.64 -6.73 7.86
CA ALA A 265 -31.95 -6.37 8.39
C ALA A 265 -31.95 -6.26 9.92
N ALA A 266 -31.30 -7.19 10.62
CA ALA A 266 -31.14 -7.14 12.07
C ALA A 266 -30.27 -5.95 12.51
N LEU A 267 -29.20 -5.66 11.77
CA LEU A 267 -28.30 -4.55 12.08
C LEU A 267 -28.97 -3.19 11.85
N GLU A 268 -29.73 -3.01 10.77
CA GLU A 268 -30.50 -1.79 10.53
C GLU A 268 -31.58 -1.59 11.59
N ALA A 269 -32.34 -2.64 11.94
CA ALA A 269 -33.35 -2.56 12.98
C ALA A 269 -32.75 -2.12 14.32
N GLU A 270 -31.54 -2.59 14.62
CA GLU A 270 -30.82 -2.24 15.83
C GLU A 270 -30.25 -0.81 15.82
N LEU A 271 -29.72 -0.34 14.68
CA LEU A 271 -29.12 1.00 14.56
C LEU A 271 -30.17 2.10 14.37
N PHE A 272 -31.12 1.88 13.47
CA PHE A 272 -32.09 2.87 12.98
C PHE A 272 -33.52 2.62 13.49
N GLY A 273 -33.79 1.50 14.15
CA GLY A 273 -35.12 1.14 14.65
C GLY A 273 -36.04 0.53 13.58
N ASN A 274 -35.60 0.43 12.32
CA ASN A 274 -36.32 -0.20 11.22
C ASN A 274 -35.34 -0.88 10.26
N SER A 275 -35.86 -1.77 9.41
CA SER A 275 -35.10 -2.44 8.35
C SER A 275 -35.60 -1.96 7.00
N SER A 276 -34.68 -1.67 6.08
CA SER A 276 -34.98 -1.36 4.68
C SER A 276 -35.36 -2.61 3.88
N VAL A 277 -35.03 -3.80 4.39
CA VAL A 277 -35.39 -5.08 3.76
C VAL A 277 -36.87 -5.37 4.00
N PRO A 278 -37.71 -5.55 2.97
CA PRO A 278 -39.13 -5.84 3.16
C PRO A 278 -39.36 -7.14 3.94
N GLY A 279 -40.39 -7.17 4.80
CA GLY A 279 -40.69 -8.31 5.67
C GLY A 279 -40.93 -9.63 4.92
N VAL A 280 -41.47 -9.57 3.69
CA VAL A 280 -41.65 -10.74 2.82
C VAL A 280 -40.30 -11.39 2.49
N TRP A 281 -39.28 -10.60 2.17
CA TRP A 281 -37.94 -11.08 1.85
C TRP A 281 -37.16 -11.52 3.09
N GLN A 282 -37.39 -10.87 4.24
CA GLN A 282 -36.89 -11.38 5.52
C GLN A 282 -37.45 -12.78 5.81
N LYS A 283 -38.77 -12.97 5.73
CA LYS A 283 -39.42 -14.27 5.97
C LYS A 283 -38.97 -15.35 4.98
N PHE A 284 -38.82 -15.00 3.70
CA PHE A 284 -38.25 -15.88 2.68
C PHE A 284 -36.84 -16.36 3.05
N CYS A 285 -35.96 -15.43 3.45
CA CYS A 285 -34.60 -15.78 3.89
C CYS A 285 -34.62 -16.61 5.18
N GLU A 286 -35.47 -16.25 6.15
CA GLU A 286 -35.55 -16.95 7.45
C GLU A 286 -35.97 -18.40 7.29
N THR A 287 -36.97 -18.67 6.44
CA THR A 287 -37.46 -20.03 6.18
C THR A 287 -36.34 -20.91 5.60
N ALA A 288 -35.59 -20.38 4.64
CA ALA A 288 -34.47 -21.10 4.04
C ALA A 288 -33.29 -21.29 5.00
N ILE A 289 -32.96 -20.29 5.83
CA ILE A 289 -31.87 -20.39 6.82
C ILE A 289 -32.26 -21.34 7.98
N ALA A 290 -33.52 -21.37 8.39
CA ALA A 290 -34.01 -22.25 9.45
C ALA A 290 -33.89 -23.74 9.09
N ALA A 291 -33.95 -24.08 7.80
CA ALA A 291 -33.75 -25.44 7.32
C ALA A 291 -32.30 -25.93 7.42
N ASP A 292 -31.32 -25.03 7.64
CA ASP A 292 -29.92 -25.38 7.83
C ASP A 292 -29.48 -25.10 9.28
N PRO A 293 -29.20 -26.14 10.10
CA PRO A 293 -28.82 -25.96 11.50
C PRO A 293 -27.56 -25.10 11.72
N ILE A 294 -26.58 -25.16 10.80
CA ILE A 294 -25.33 -24.42 10.89
C ILE A 294 -25.59 -22.94 10.64
N LEU A 295 -26.34 -22.62 9.56
CA LEU A 295 -26.68 -21.24 9.23
C LEU A 295 -27.63 -20.63 10.27
N ALA A 296 -28.62 -21.39 10.75
CA ALA A 296 -29.52 -20.95 11.81
C ALA A 296 -28.76 -20.64 13.11
N ALA A 297 -27.83 -21.50 13.52
CA ALA A 297 -26.97 -21.24 14.68
C ALA A 297 -26.04 -20.04 14.46
N GLY A 298 -25.47 -19.92 13.26
CA GLY A 298 -24.64 -18.79 12.87
C GLY A 298 -25.38 -17.46 12.92
N LEU A 299 -26.61 -17.41 12.41
CA LEU A 299 -27.47 -16.23 12.44
C LEU A 299 -27.86 -15.86 13.87
N ARG A 300 -28.23 -16.83 14.72
CA ARG A 300 -28.52 -16.57 16.14
C ARG A 300 -27.33 -15.91 16.86
N LYS A 301 -26.12 -16.47 16.68
CA LYS A 301 -24.89 -15.89 17.25
C LYS A 301 -24.63 -14.49 16.72
N THR A 302 -24.86 -14.27 15.42
CA THR A 302 -24.69 -12.95 14.79
C THR A 302 -25.70 -11.94 15.32
N ARG A 303 -26.97 -12.32 15.49
CA ARG A 303 -28.01 -11.47 16.11
C ARG A 303 -27.67 -11.10 17.56
N VAL A 304 -27.12 -12.02 18.34
CA VAL A 304 -26.61 -11.73 19.69
C VAL A 304 -25.47 -10.71 19.65
N ALA A 305 -24.53 -10.88 18.71
CA ALA A 305 -23.43 -9.92 18.53
C ALA A 305 -23.94 -8.54 18.08
N ILE A 306 -24.96 -8.50 17.22
CA ILE A 306 -25.63 -7.26 16.80
C ILE A 306 -26.31 -6.58 17.99
N ALA A 307 -27.06 -7.31 18.82
CA ALA A 307 -27.73 -6.77 20.01
C ALA A 307 -26.77 -6.19 21.06
N GLN A 308 -25.47 -6.46 20.94
CA GLN A 308 -24.41 -5.91 21.79
C GLN A 308 -23.70 -4.69 21.18
N VAL A 309 -24.31 -4.05 20.18
CA VAL A 309 -23.72 -3.06 19.25
C VAL A 309 -22.40 -2.39 19.67
N GLY A 310 -21.36 -2.64 18.88
CA GLY A 310 -20.17 -1.79 18.78
C GLY A 310 -19.51 -2.06 17.43
N LEU A 311 -19.82 -1.26 16.42
CA LEU A 311 -19.22 -1.42 15.07
C LEU A 311 -17.73 -1.04 15.09
N PRO A 312 -16.88 -1.75 14.30
CA PRO A 312 -17.23 -2.72 13.26
C PRO A 312 -17.57 -4.14 13.76
N LEU A 313 -18.54 -4.80 13.12
CA LEU A 313 -19.02 -6.13 13.47
C LEU A 313 -18.17 -7.21 12.79
N ARG A 314 -17.49 -8.06 13.58
CA ARG A 314 -16.74 -9.21 13.09
C ARG A 314 -17.67 -10.38 12.79
N LEU A 315 -17.64 -10.88 11.56
CA LEU A 315 -18.36 -12.09 11.18
C LEU A 315 -17.53 -13.33 11.56
N SER A 316 -18.22 -14.43 11.86
CA SER A 316 -17.56 -15.69 12.20
C SER A 316 -16.76 -16.23 11.02
N TYR A 317 -15.43 -16.24 11.14
CA TYR A 317 -14.55 -16.73 10.09
C TYR A 317 -14.88 -18.18 9.63
N PRO A 318 -15.11 -19.15 10.55
CA PRO A 318 -15.53 -20.50 10.14
C PRO A 318 -16.85 -20.52 9.36
N LEU A 319 -17.82 -19.69 9.75
CA LEU A 319 -19.13 -19.63 9.07
C LEU A 319 -19.00 -19.01 7.66
N CYS A 320 -18.26 -17.91 7.53
CA CYS A 320 -17.98 -17.30 6.23
C CYS A 320 -17.24 -18.27 5.30
N LYS A 321 -16.31 -19.08 5.84
CA LYS A 321 -15.65 -20.14 5.07
C LYS A 321 -16.58 -21.29 4.70
N TYR A 322 -17.48 -21.71 5.59
CA TYR A 322 -18.53 -22.68 5.28
C TYR A 322 -19.41 -22.20 4.12
N LEU A 323 -19.89 -20.95 4.17
CA LEU A 323 -20.65 -20.32 3.09
C LEU A 323 -19.85 -20.25 1.78
N TYR A 324 -18.54 -19.97 1.86
CA TYR A 324 -17.66 -19.90 0.69
C TYR A 324 -17.50 -21.28 0.01
N TYR A 325 -17.30 -22.35 0.78
CA TYR A 325 -17.21 -23.69 0.21
C TYR A 325 -18.55 -24.16 -0.36
N ARG A 326 -19.67 -23.87 0.31
CA ARG A 326 -21.00 -24.14 -0.24
C ARG A 326 -21.24 -23.43 -1.56
N LYS A 327 -20.81 -22.17 -1.66
CA LYS A 327 -20.84 -21.43 -2.93
C LYS A 327 -20.13 -22.20 -4.03
N ILE A 328 -18.87 -22.59 -3.80
CA ILE A 328 -18.07 -23.32 -4.81
C ILE A 328 -18.80 -24.60 -5.25
N LEU A 329 -19.38 -25.33 -4.31
CA LEU A 329 -20.09 -26.58 -4.60
C LEU A 329 -21.41 -26.36 -5.33
N ALA A 330 -22.12 -25.27 -5.05
CA ALA A 330 -23.41 -24.93 -5.64
C ALA A 330 -23.32 -24.17 -6.96
N ASP A 331 -22.13 -23.73 -7.39
CA ASP A 331 -21.93 -22.95 -8.61
C ASP A 331 -22.21 -23.78 -9.88
N PRO A 332 -23.34 -23.53 -10.59
CA PRO A 332 -23.75 -24.35 -11.73
C PRO A 332 -22.84 -24.15 -12.95
N THR A 333 -22.11 -23.04 -13.03
CA THR A 333 -21.25 -22.69 -14.17
C THR A 333 -19.95 -23.48 -14.20
N ARG A 334 -19.62 -24.20 -13.11
CA ARG A 334 -18.35 -24.94 -12.96
C ARG A 334 -18.57 -26.45 -13.01
N ALA A 335 -17.72 -27.15 -13.77
CA ALA A 335 -17.66 -28.60 -13.76
C ALA A 335 -17.20 -29.15 -12.38
N VAL A 336 -17.68 -30.33 -11.99
CA VAL A 336 -17.39 -30.97 -10.68
C VAL A 336 -15.89 -31.07 -10.39
N ARG A 337 -15.09 -31.45 -11.39
CA ARG A 337 -13.62 -31.52 -11.28
C ARG A 337 -12.98 -30.18 -10.91
N HIS A 338 -13.51 -29.07 -11.42
CA HIS A 338 -13.01 -27.73 -11.11
C HIS A 338 -13.44 -27.32 -9.70
N ARG A 339 -14.67 -27.64 -9.27
CA ARG A 339 -15.14 -27.37 -7.90
C ARG A 339 -14.26 -28.04 -6.83
N LEU A 340 -13.87 -29.30 -7.04
CA LEU A 340 -12.96 -30.02 -6.14
C LEU A 340 -11.57 -29.38 -6.12
N ARG A 341 -11.03 -29.04 -7.31
CA ARG A 341 -9.75 -28.35 -7.43
C ARG A 341 -9.75 -27.01 -6.70
N ASP A 342 -10.78 -26.18 -6.88
CA ASP A 342 -10.88 -24.86 -6.26
C ASP A 342 -10.99 -24.95 -4.73
N THR A 343 -11.69 -25.97 -4.22
CA THR A 343 -11.79 -26.26 -2.78
C THR A 343 -10.42 -26.59 -2.21
N PHE A 344 -9.68 -27.50 -2.84
CA PHE A 344 -8.32 -27.85 -2.45
C PHE A 344 -7.38 -26.63 -2.50
N LEU A 345 -7.42 -25.86 -3.58
CA LEU A 345 -6.58 -24.67 -3.73
C LEU A 345 -6.88 -23.60 -2.68
N THR A 346 -8.15 -23.38 -2.35
CA THR A 346 -8.56 -22.44 -1.28
C THR A 346 -7.99 -22.87 0.07
N LEU A 347 -7.99 -24.17 0.38
CA LEU A 347 -7.40 -24.70 1.61
C LEU A 347 -5.89 -24.48 1.66
N VAL A 348 -5.18 -24.84 0.58
CA VAL A 348 -3.73 -24.64 0.46
C VAL A 348 -3.37 -23.16 0.59
N TRP A 349 -4.15 -22.25 -0.04
CA TRP A 349 -3.92 -20.82 0.05
C TRP A 349 -4.20 -20.28 1.46
N GLY A 350 -5.22 -20.80 2.14
CA GLY A 350 -5.49 -20.49 3.54
C GLY A 350 -4.34 -20.90 4.48
N LEU A 351 -3.69 -22.04 4.20
CA LEU A 351 -2.48 -22.48 4.90
C LEU A 351 -1.28 -21.59 4.57
N LYS A 352 -1.10 -21.23 3.28
CA LYS A 352 -0.04 -20.32 2.81
C LYS A 352 -0.11 -18.98 3.52
N LEU A 353 -1.27 -18.31 3.52
CA LEU A 353 -1.44 -17.02 4.19
C LEU A 353 -1.08 -17.07 5.67
N LYS A 354 -1.41 -18.18 6.34
CA LYS A 354 -1.08 -18.39 7.76
C LYS A 354 0.39 -18.72 8.01
N SER A 355 1.13 -19.22 7.01
CA SER A 355 2.55 -19.57 7.16
C SER A 355 3.48 -18.35 7.24
N GLY A 356 3.04 -17.16 6.80
CA GLY A 356 3.87 -15.95 6.74
C GLY A 356 5.02 -16.02 5.73
N LEU A 357 5.16 -17.13 4.99
CA LEU A 357 6.17 -17.30 3.95
C LEU A 357 5.73 -16.57 2.68
N ARG A 358 6.39 -15.44 2.43
CA ARG A 358 6.29 -14.67 1.18
C ARG A 358 7.68 -14.65 0.53
N PRO A 359 7.99 -15.64 -0.32
CA PRO A 359 9.23 -15.61 -1.08
C PRO A 359 9.20 -14.45 -2.07
N GLN A 360 10.32 -13.76 -2.18
CA GLN A 360 10.49 -12.62 -3.06
C GLN A 360 11.95 -12.59 -3.53
N PRO A 361 12.22 -12.11 -4.75
CA PRO A 361 13.59 -11.91 -5.20
C PRO A 361 14.26 -10.81 -4.37
N GLY A 362 15.56 -10.96 -4.16
CA GLY A 362 16.40 -9.89 -3.64
C GLY A 362 16.70 -8.84 -4.69
N MET A 363 17.06 -7.64 -4.23
CA MET A 363 17.56 -6.58 -5.09
C MET A 363 18.44 -5.63 -4.28
N VAL A 364 19.55 -5.18 -4.85
CA VAL A 364 20.43 -4.18 -4.24
C VAL A 364 20.34 -2.88 -5.04
N ILE A 365 19.90 -1.81 -4.39
CA ILE A 365 19.89 -0.45 -4.91
C ILE A 365 20.88 0.38 -4.10
N SER A 366 21.67 1.24 -4.74
CA SER A 366 22.59 2.13 -4.03
C SER A 366 22.46 3.57 -4.50
N PHE A 367 22.52 4.51 -3.56
CA PHE A 367 22.62 5.94 -3.84
C PHE A 367 23.97 6.48 -3.40
N SER A 368 24.73 7.04 -4.35
CA SER A 368 26.02 7.69 -4.13
C SER A 368 25.96 9.17 -4.52
N GLY A 369 26.91 9.97 -4.03
CA GLY A 369 27.05 11.39 -4.36
C GLY A 369 27.49 12.23 -3.16
N ILE A 370 27.79 13.51 -3.40
CA ILE A 370 28.29 14.42 -2.35
C ILE A 370 27.28 14.66 -1.23
N ASP A 371 27.75 15.13 -0.07
CA ASP A 371 26.88 15.54 1.03
C ASP A 371 25.91 16.63 0.54
N GLY A 372 24.64 16.59 0.98
CA GLY A 372 23.60 17.51 0.48
C GLY A 372 22.96 17.14 -0.86
N SER A 373 23.36 16.03 -1.51
CA SER A 373 22.74 15.58 -2.77
C SER A 373 21.35 14.96 -2.65
N GLY A 374 20.89 14.65 -1.43
CA GLY A 374 19.55 14.09 -1.20
C GLY A 374 19.46 12.55 -1.16
N LYS A 375 20.59 11.84 -1.01
CA LYS A 375 20.63 10.36 -0.94
C LYS A 375 19.66 9.77 0.08
N THR A 376 19.70 10.27 1.31
CA THR A 376 18.85 9.78 2.41
C THR A 376 17.37 9.95 2.10
N ALA A 377 16.97 11.05 1.45
CA ALA A 377 15.59 11.29 1.05
C ALA A 377 15.13 10.26 0.00
N HIS A 378 15.93 10.04 -1.05
CA HIS A 378 15.65 9.04 -2.08
C HIS A 378 15.59 7.62 -1.51
N ALA A 379 16.57 7.28 -0.67
CA ALA A 379 16.66 5.95 -0.07
C ALA A 379 15.45 5.65 0.85
N THR A 380 15.06 6.62 1.68
CA THR A 380 13.91 6.47 2.58
C THR A 380 12.60 6.35 1.79
N ALA A 381 12.37 7.27 0.83
CA ALA A 381 11.18 7.24 -0.02
C ALA A 381 11.03 5.92 -0.77
N LEU A 382 12.13 5.38 -1.32
CA LEU A 382 12.10 4.10 -2.02
C LEU A 382 11.79 2.92 -1.09
N VAL A 383 12.38 2.89 0.11
CA VAL A 383 12.09 1.85 1.11
C VAL A 383 10.62 1.90 1.54
N ASP A 384 10.09 3.10 1.78
CA ASP A 384 8.70 3.29 2.18
C ASP A 384 7.74 2.88 1.06
N ALA A 385 8.07 3.21 -0.20
CA ALA A 385 7.32 2.74 -1.36
C ALA A 385 7.29 1.20 -1.45
N PHE A 386 8.44 0.53 -1.29
CA PHE A 386 8.51 -0.94 -1.29
C PHE A 386 7.69 -1.57 -0.16
N ARG A 387 7.77 -1.02 1.05
CA ARG A 387 7.00 -1.50 2.21
C ARG A 387 5.50 -1.32 2.02
N LEU A 388 5.08 -0.20 1.42
CA LEU A 388 3.69 0.03 1.05
C LEU A 388 3.19 -0.99 0.01
N GLY A 389 4.07 -1.49 -0.86
CA GLY A 389 3.82 -2.61 -1.76
C GLY A 389 3.87 -4.00 -1.11
N GLU A 390 3.91 -4.08 0.23
CA GLU A 390 4.04 -5.33 1.01
C GLU A 390 5.32 -6.15 0.74
N LEU A 391 6.39 -5.47 0.28
CA LEU A 391 7.70 -6.08 0.04
C LEU A 391 8.65 -5.86 1.22
N LYS A 392 9.48 -6.87 1.50
CA LYS A 392 10.52 -6.79 2.54
C LYS A 392 11.68 -5.94 2.02
N ALA A 393 11.74 -4.69 2.47
CA ALA A 393 12.78 -3.73 2.13
C ALA A 393 13.47 -3.13 3.37
N ASP A 394 14.80 -3.08 3.32
CA ASP A 394 15.64 -2.54 4.38
C ASP A 394 16.50 -1.37 3.89
N TYR A 395 16.51 -0.30 4.69
CA TYR A 395 17.43 0.81 4.56
C TYR A 395 18.76 0.45 5.21
N VAL A 396 19.87 0.62 4.48
CA VAL A 396 21.22 0.39 4.99
C VAL A 396 22.06 1.63 4.72
N TRP A 397 22.64 2.20 5.77
CA TRP A 397 23.61 3.27 5.63
C TRP A 397 25.03 2.73 5.73
N GLY A 398 25.91 3.13 4.80
CA GLY A 398 27.28 2.60 4.73
C GLY A 398 28.35 3.66 4.45
N ARG A 399 29.31 3.81 5.35
CA ARG A 399 30.54 4.60 5.14
C ARG A 399 31.77 3.85 5.65
N GLY A 400 32.97 4.18 5.19
CA GLY A 400 34.21 3.59 5.72
C GLY A 400 34.27 3.66 7.26
N GLY A 401 34.29 2.49 7.91
CA GLY A 401 34.29 2.31 9.37
C GLY A 401 32.94 1.96 10.02
N SER A 402 31.92 1.67 9.20
CA SER A 402 30.55 1.39 9.67
C SER A 402 30.36 0.06 10.38
N THR A 403 31.29 -0.89 10.27
CA THR A 403 31.20 -2.14 11.05
C THR A 403 31.82 -2.02 12.44
N GLY A 404 32.47 -0.89 12.75
CA GLY A 404 33.20 -0.69 13.98
C GLY A 404 34.57 -1.40 14.02
N LEU A 405 34.99 -2.10 12.95
CA LEU A 405 36.35 -2.66 12.82
C LEU A 405 37.46 -1.62 13.07
N PRO A 406 37.34 -0.35 12.64
CA PRO A 406 38.32 0.68 13.00
C PRO A 406 38.31 1.10 14.46
N ARG A 407 37.21 0.85 15.20
CA ARG A 407 37.10 1.11 16.65
C ARG A 407 37.76 0.00 17.48
N LEU A 408 37.74 -1.25 17.00
CA LEU A 408 38.43 -2.39 17.63
C LEU A 408 39.96 -2.20 17.67
N LEU A 409 40.51 -1.41 16.76
CA LEU A 409 41.94 -1.01 16.76
C LEU A 409 42.22 0.24 17.63
N GLY A 410 41.21 0.76 18.33
CA GLY A 410 41.31 1.89 19.26
C GLY A 410 42.39 1.77 20.36
N PRO A 411 42.68 0.57 20.93
CA PRO A 411 43.78 0.40 21.89
C PRO A 411 45.16 0.64 21.26
N LEU A 412 45.36 0.23 20.00
CA LEU A 412 46.62 0.41 19.27
C LEU A 412 46.89 1.89 18.94
N LYS A 413 45.84 2.69 18.77
CA LYS A 413 45.93 4.14 18.51
C LYS A 413 46.56 4.94 19.66
N ARG A 414 46.44 4.48 20.91
CA ARG A 414 47.08 5.14 22.07
C ARG A 414 48.58 4.89 22.14
N VAL A 415 49.05 3.83 21.51
CA VAL A 415 50.47 3.41 21.54
C VAL A 415 51.27 4.07 20.42
N ILE A 416 50.61 4.51 19.34
CA ILE A 416 51.28 4.97 18.10
C ILE A 416 51.20 6.50 17.90
N SER A 417 50.45 7.24 18.72
CA SER A 417 50.30 8.70 18.55
C SER A 417 50.82 9.48 19.77
N PRO A 418 52.03 10.06 19.72
CA PRO A 418 52.40 11.11 20.67
C PRO A 418 51.49 12.32 20.45
N ARG A 419 51.01 12.92 21.53
CA ARG A 419 50.29 14.20 21.51
C ARG A 419 51.19 15.27 20.89
N THR A 420 50.83 15.78 19.72
CA THR A 420 51.32 17.08 19.24
C THR A 420 50.13 18.04 19.22
N PRO A 421 50.11 19.05 20.12
CA PRO A 421 49.17 20.16 20.02
C PRO A 421 49.82 21.24 19.14
N ALA A 422 49.50 21.24 17.86
CA ALA A 422 49.66 22.39 16.98
C ALA A 422 48.36 22.49 16.17
N GLU A 423 47.82 23.70 16.09
CA GLU A 423 46.52 24.08 15.50
C GLU A 423 45.97 23.04 14.53
N ALA A 424 45.05 22.21 15.01
CA ALA A 424 44.45 21.19 14.16
C ALA A 424 43.67 21.91 13.04
N PRO A 425 43.96 21.64 11.75
CA PRO A 425 43.28 22.31 10.64
C PRO A 425 41.76 22.25 10.84
N ALA A 426 41.04 23.35 10.58
CA ALA A 426 39.58 23.37 10.70
C ALA A 426 38.93 22.31 9.78
N ASP A 427 39.55 22.08 8.61
CA ASP A 427 39.14 21.13 7.60
C ASP A 427 39.43 19.66 8.02
N GLY A 428 38.39 18.83 7.99
CA GLY A 428 38.48 17.39 8.27
C GLY A 428 39.33 16.59 7.27
N LEU A 429 39.37 17.00 6.00
CA LEU A 429 40.14 16.32 4.95
C LEU A 429 41.64 16.62 5.09
N GLU A 430 42.02 17.87 5.31
CA GLU A 430 43.42 18.25 5.53
C GLU A 430 44.00 17.56 6.77
N ARG A 431 43.25 17.55 7.88
CA ARG A 431 43.62 16.78 9.09
C ARG A 431 43.89 15.31 8.78
N ARG A 432 43.10 14.71 7.90
CA ARG A 432 43.25 13.31 7.49
C ARG A 432 44.50 13.12 6.62
N ARG A 433 44.70 13.97 5.62
CA ARG A 433 45.91 13.94 4.77
C ARG A 433 47.18 14.05 5.60
N ASN A 434 47.21 14.95 6.59
CA ASN A 434 48.35 15.12 7.50
C ASN A 434 48.62 13.84 8.32
N ARG A 435 47.59 13.17 8.83
CA ARG A 435 47.74 11.88 9.55
C ARG A 435 48.20 10.74 8.63
N LEU A 436 47.88 10.81 7.34
CA LEU A 436 48.23 9.81 6.32
C LEU A 436 49.50 10.19 5.52
N ALA A 437 50.31 11.12 6.03
CA ALA A 437 51.58 11.49 5.41
C ALA A 437 52.55 10.29 5.35
N ASN A 438 52.60 9.48 6.42
CA ASN A 438 53.42 8.27 6.46
C ASN A 438 52.83 7.15 5.55
N PRO A 439 53.60 6.62 4.57
CA PRO A 439 53.13 5.60 3.64
C PRO A 439 52.64 4.29 4.28
N VAL A 440 53.25 3.85 5.39
CA VAL A 440 52.87 2.61 6.08
C VAL A 440 51.55 2.80 6.81
N VAL A 441 51.40 3.91 7.54
CA VAL A 441 50.15 4.27 8.23
C VAL A 441 49.02 4.41 7.21
N ARG A 442 49.31 5.05 6.06
CA ARG A 442 48.36 5.21 4.96
C ARG A 442 47.94 3.88 4.35
N ALA A 443 48.90 3.01 4.00
CA ALA A 443 48.63 1.67 3.49
C ALA A 443 47.75 0.85 4.44
N GLY A 444 48.08 0.86 5.75
CA GLY A 444 47.29 0.19 6.77
C GLY A 444 45.87 0.76 6.91
N TRP A 445 45.72 2.08 6.84
CA TRP A 445 44.41 2.73 6.87
C TRP A 445 43.55 2.36 5.65
N VAL A 446 44.11 2.40 4.43
CA VAL A 446 43.39 2.01 3.21
C VAL A 446 42.97 0.54 3.27
N ALA A 447 43.87 -0.36 3.67
CA ALA A 447 43.56 -1.78 3.79
C ALA A 447 42.44 -2.05 4.82
N LEU A 448 42.47 -1.36 5.96
CA LEU A 448 41.45 -1.48 7.00
C LEU A 448 40.08 -0.97 6.54
N VAL A 449 40.04 0.21 5.90
CA VAL A 449 38.80 0.78 5.35
C VAL A 449 38.24 -0.11 4.26
N ALA A 450 39.09 -0.65 3.39
CA ALA A 450 38.69 -1.59 2.36
C ALA A 450 38.06 -2.87 2.95
N LEU A 451 38.73 -3.47 3.95
CA LEU A 451 38.21 -4.67 4.61
C LEU A 451 36.88 -4.40 5.33
N ASP A 452 36.78 -3.30 6.08
CA ASP A 452 35.54 -2.90 6.76
C ASP A 452 34.38 -2.75 5.76
N GLN A 453 34.63 -2.04 4.65
CA GLN A 453 33.60 -1.80 3.64
C GLN A 453 33.19 -3.09 2.92
N MET A 454 34.14 -3.99 2.65
CA MET A 454 33.85 -5.30 2.06
C MET A 454 32.98 -6.14 3.01
N VAL A 455 33.35 -6.23 4.29
CA VAL A 455 32.58 -6.97 5.29
C VAL A 455 31.18 -6.38 5.44
N HIS A 456 31.06 -5.05 5.49
CA HIS A 456 29.77 -4.37 5.54
C HIS A 456 28.91 -4.71 4.32
N ALA A 457 29.45 -4.56 3.10
CA ALA A 457 28.72 -4.83 1.87
C ALA A 457 28.28 -6.29 1.77
N TRP A 458 29.12 -7.24 2.16
CA TRP A 458 28.76 -8.66 2.12
C TRP A 458 27.69 -9.03 3.16
N LEU A 459 27.85 -8.61 4.42
CA LEU A 459 26.98 -9.05 5.51
C LEU A 459 25.69 -8.24 5.66
N ARG A 460 25.72 -6.93 5.35
CA ARG A 460 24.57 -6.03 5.53
C ARG A 460 23.81 -5.75 4.24
N VAL A 461 24.44 -5.94 3.07
CA VAL A 461 23.80 -5.68 1.78
C VAL A 461 23.54 -6.99 1.02
N TRP A 462 24.58 -7.71 0.63
CA TRP A 462 24.44 -8.84 -0.28
C TRP A 462 23.84 -10.10 0.35
N LEU A 463 24.20 -10.44 1.59
CA LEU A 463 23.63 -11.60 2.26
C LEU A 463 22.11 -11.43 2.48
N PRO A 464 21.61 -10.32 3.06
CA PRO A 464 20.17 -10.06 3.14
C PRO A 464 19.47 -10.06 1.78
N ALA A 465 20.09 -9.47 0.75
CA ALA A 465 19.53 -9.49 -0.60
C ALA A 465 19.40 -10.92 -1.15
N ARG A 466 20.41 -11.76 -0.99
CA ARG A 466 20.33 -13.19 -1.39
C ARG A 466 19.29 -13.99 -0.62
N LEU A 467 18.93 -13.55 0.59
CA LEU A 467 17.82 -14.10 1.38
C LEU A 467 16.44 -13.52 0.97
N GLY A 468 16.38 -12.83 -0.16
CA GLY A 468 15.15 -12.32 -0.78
C GLY A 468 14.79 -10.89 -0.40
N ARG A 469 15.64 -10.14 0.31
CA ARG A 469 15.30 -8.76 0.71
C ARG A 469 15.67 -7.73 -0.36
N VAL A 470 14.89 -6.65 -0.44
CA VAL A 470 15.29 -5.46 -1.18
C VAL A 470 16.15 -4.60 -0.26
N ILE A 471 17.39 -4.33 -0.64
CA ILE A 471 18.30 -3.50 0.15
C ILE A 471 18.53 -2.19 -0.57
N VAL A 472 18.22 -1.08 0.11
CA VAL A 472 18.49 0.27 -0.37
C VAL A 472 19.64 0.84 0.44
N ALA A 473 20.81 0.91 -0.18
CA ALA A 473 22.04 1.41 0.42
C ALA A 473 22.16 2.93 0.22
N ASP A 474 22.03 3.71 1.30
CA ASP A 474 22.50 5.10 1.33
C ASP A 474 24.01 5.07 1.54
N ARG A 475 24.72 5.34 0.44
CA ARG A 475 26.15 5.12 0.21
C ARG A 475 26.56 3.66 0.11
N TYR A 476 27.53 3.43 -0.77
CA TYR A 476 28.06 2.11 -1.07
C TYR A 476 29.59 2.12 -1.14
N VAL A 477 30.19 1.04 -1.66
CA VAL A 477 31.65 0.94 -1.83
C VAL A 477 32.24 2.10 -2.66
N TYR A 478 31.42 2.68 -3.55
CA TYR A 478 31.77 3.84 -4.38
C TYR A 478 32.09 5.08 -3.54
N ASP A 479 31.28 5.38 -2.53
CA ASP A 479 31.48 6.54 -1.65
C ASP A 479 32.76 6.41 -0.83
N THR A 480 33.02 5.21 -0.31
CA THR A 480 34.28 4.91 0.37
C THR A 480 35.47 5.02 -0.58
N ALA A 481 35.31 4.62 -1.85
CA ALA A 481 36.37 4.75 -2.84
C ALA A 481 36.71 6.21 -3.17
N VAL A 482 35.71 7.10 -3.28
CA VAL A 482 35.91 8.56 -3.41
C VAL A 482 36.63 9.11 -2.18
N GLU A 483 36.15 8.77 -0.98
CA GLU A 483 36.74 9.26 0.29
C GLU A 483 38.21 8.82 0.45
N VAL A 484 38.53 7.58 0.06
CA VAL A 484 39.91 7.09 0.02
C VAL A 484 40.71 7.87 -1.00
N GLU A 485 40.23 8.02 -2.25
CA GLU A 485 40.97 8.68 -3.33
C GLU A 485 41.31 10.14 -2.98
N LEU A 486 40.36 10.89 -2.42
CA LEU A 486 40.59 12.26 -1.92
C LEU A 486 41.66 12.34 -0.83
N SER A 487 41.85 11.26 -0.08
CA SER A 487 42.80 11.19 1.02
C SER A 487 44.21 10.79 0.57
N LEU A 488 44.40 10.32 -0.67
CA LEU A 488 45.68 9.86 -1.20
C LEU A 488 46.47 10.98 -1.89
N PRO A 489 47.81 11.02 -1.76
CA PRO A 489 48.63 11.96 -2.53
C PRO A 489 48.72 11.55 -4.02
N PRO A 490 49.03 12.49 -4.95
CA PRO A 490 49.10 12.23 -6.40
C PRO A 490 50.05 11.09 -6.87
N GLY A 491 50.96 10.61 -6.02
CA GLY A 491 51.88 9.50 -6.32
C GLY A 491 51.57 8.13 -5.68
N ASP A 492 50.53 7.98 -4.86
CA ASP A 492 50.32 6.72 -4.12
C ASP A 492 49.72 5.58 -4.97
N ARG A 493 50.60 4.85 -5.64
CA ARG A 493 50.25 3.69 -6.46
C ARG A 493 49.69 2.52 -5.65
N PHE A 494 50.17 2.32 -4.43
CA PHE A 494 49.76 1.17 -3.61
C PHE A 494 48.36 1.38 -3.04
N GLY A 495 48.10 2.54 -2.43
CA GLY A 495 46.77 2.92 -1.93
C GLY A 495 45.70 2.84 -3.03
N ARG A 496 45.99 3.39 -4.23
CA ARG A 496 45.09 3.31 -5.39
C ARG A 496 44.86 1.89 -5.90
N ARG A 497 45.84 0.98 -5.78
CA ARG A 497 45.65 -0.44 -6.15
C ARG A 497 44.69 -1.12 -5.17
N LEU A 498 44.86 -0.89 -3.86
CA LEU A 498 43.94 -1.41 -2.85
C LEU A 498 42.53 -0.84 -3.00
N ASN A 499 42.40 0.46 -3.25
CA ASN A 499 41.11 1.11 -3.47
C ASN A 499 40.35 0.48 -4.66
N ARG A 500 41.04 0.29 -5.79
CA ARG A 500 40.49 -0.40 -6.97
C ARG A 500 40.14 -1.86 -6.70
N LEU A 501 40.95 -2.56 -5.91
CA LEU A 501 40.68 -3.96 -5.53
C LEU A 501 39.39 -4.06 -4.70
N MET A 502 39.17 -3.16 -3.74
CA MET A 502 37.95 -3.09 -2.95
C MET A 502 36.70 -3.00 -3.84
N VAL A 503 36.67 -2.02 -4.76
CA VAL A 503 35.53 -1.81 -5.67
C VAL A 503 35.33 -3.01 -6.60
N ARG A 504 36.40 -3.72 -6.97
CA ARG A 504 36.33 -4.92 -7.83
C ARG A 504 35.79 -6.15 -7.10
N LEU A 505 36.08 -6.31 -5.81
CA LEU A 505 35.70 -7.49 -5.02
C LEU A 505 34.29 -7.41 -4.44
N VAL A 506 33.77 -6.20 -4.25
CA VAL A 506 32.39 -5.98 -3.80
C VAL A 506 31.44 -6.12 -5.00
N PRO A 507 30.39 -6.97 -4.92
CA PRO A 507 29.50 -7.14 -6.07
C PRO A 507 28.73 -5.84 -6.39
N ARG A 508 28.45 -5.62 -7.68
CA ARG A 508 27.80 -4.41 -8.18
C ARG A 508 26.30 -4.41 -7.83
N PRO A 509 25.74 -3.30 -7.30
CA PRO A 509 24.30 -3.17 -7.10
C PRO A 509 23.51 -3.45 -8.39
N ASP A 510 22.30 -3.98 -8.26
CA ASP A 510 21.39 -4.16 -9.41
C ASP A 510 21.01 -2.80 -10.02
N ARG A 511 20.85 -1.77 -9.17
CA ARG A 511 20.55 -0.38 -9.58
C ARG A 511 21.43 0.61 -8.82
N PRO A 512 22.60 0.97 -9.38
CA PRO A 512 23.48 1.96 -8.77
C PRO A 512 23.18 3.37 -9.32
N PHE A 513 22.84 4.32 -8.45
CA PHE A 513 22.54 5.70 -8.80
C PHE A 513 23.60 6.67 -8.26
N LEU A 514 23.98 7.66 -9.08
CA LEU A 514 24.70 8.85 -8.64
C LEU A 514 23.72 10.04 -8.63
N LEU A 515 23.49 10.62 -7.46
CA LEU A 515 22.79 11.89 -7.33
C LEU A 515 23.80 13.04 -7.53
N ASP A 516 23.87 13.55 -8.75
CA ASP A 516 24.82 14.60 -9.13
C ASP A 516 24.23 15.98 -8.85
N VAL A 517 24.99 16.82 -8.16
CA VAL A 517 24.62 18.18 -7.81
C VAL A 517 25.87 19.05 -7.79
N ALA A 518 25.74 20.30 -8.21
CA ALA A 518 26.83 21.26 -8.10
C ALA A 518 27.20 21.49 -6.62
N PRO A 519 28.50 21.53 -6.27
CA PRO A 519 28.98 21.81 -4.92
C PRO A 519 28.33 23.04 -4.26
N ALA A 520 28.10 24.10 -5.02
CA ALA A 520 27.43 25.32 -4.55
C ALA A 520 25.99 25.06 -4.08
N VAL A 521 25.24 24.25 -4.82
CA VAL A 521 23.84 23.89 -4.50
C VAL A 521 23.80 22.97 -3.27
N ALA A 522 24.72 22.00 -3.19
CA ALA A 522 24.86 21.13 -2.03
C ALA A 522 25.12 21.92 -0.73
N ARG A 523 26.02 22.93 -0.79
CA ARG A 523 26.30 23.85 0.32
C ARG A 523 25.07 24.65 0.74
N ALA A 524 24.33 25.19 -0.21
CA ALA A 524 23.12 25.97 0.06
C ALA A 524 22.04 25.17 0.82
N ARG A 525 21.96 23.85 0.60
CA ARG A 525 21.00 22.96 1.30
C ARG A 525 21.33 22.70 2.77
N LYS A 526 22.57 22.92 3.20
CA LYS A 526 23.03 22.68 4.59
C LYS A 526 23.83 23.88 5.08
N PRO A 527 23.16 25.04 5.32
CA PRO A 527 23.83 26.22 5.84
C PRO A 527 24.37 25.91 7.25
N GLY A 528 25.65 26.18 7.48
CA GLY A 528 26.31 26.00 8.78
C GLY A 528 26.97 24.64 9.03
N GLU A 529 26.87 23.67 8.11
CA GLU A 529 27.71 22.46 8.21
C GLU A 529 29.16 22.77 7.78
N PRO A 530 30.17 22.21 8.48
CA PRO A 530 31.56 22.38 8.08
C PRO A 530 31.84 21.56 6.81
N TRP A 531 32.09 22.26 5.70
CA TRP A 531 32.48 21.65 4.42
C TRP A 531 33.99 21.56 4.30
N HIS A 532 34.49 20.50 3.67
CA HIS A 532 35.90 20.44 3.30
C HIS A 532 36.17 21.29 2.04
N SER A 533 37.43 21.72 1.91
CA SER A 533 37.96 22.55 0.84
C SER A 533 37.76 21.94 -0.55
N ASP A 534 37.94 20.62 -0.68
CA ASP A 534 37.99 19.93 -1.98
C ASP A 534 36.64 19.37 -2.52
N LEU A 535 35.52 20.05 -2.25
CA LEU A 535 34.19 19.56 -2.67
C LEU A 535 34.03 19.42 -4.20
N GLU A 536 34.70 20.29 -4.96
CA GLU A 536 34.78 20.21 -6.43
C GLU A 536 35.52 18.95 -6.89
N ALA A 537 36.60 18.57 -6.20
CA ALA A 537 37.33 17.35 -6.51
C ALA A 537 36.51 16.11 -6.16
N GLU A 538 35.78 16.14 -5.04
CA GLU A 538 34.86 15.06 -4.65
C GLU A 538 33.78 14.84 -5.71
N ALA A 539 33.13 15.92 -6.16
CA ALA A 539 32.09 15.84 -7.20
C ALA A 539 32.65 15.27 -8.53
N ARG A 540 33.86 15.68 -8.94
CA ARG A 540 34.52 15.11 -10.13
C ARG A 540 34.79 13.61 -9.98
N LEU A 541 35.32 13.18 -8.84
CA LEU A 541 35.60 11.76 -8.58
C LEU A 541 34.33 10.91 -8.59
N TYR A 542 33.22 11.42 -8.07
CA TYR A 542 31.93 10.73 -8.17
C TYR A 542 31.50 10.53 -9.63
N ARG A 543 31.63 11.55 -10.49
CA ARG A 543 31.32 11.42 -11.93
C ARG A 543 32.24 10.44 -12.64
N GLU A 544 33.53 10.44 -12.29
CA GLU A 544 34.50 9.46 -12.81
C GLU A 544 34.12 8.03 -12.42
N ILE A 545 33.78 7.79 -11.15
CA ILE A 545 33.32 6.47 -10.68
C ILE A 545 32.02 6.07 -11.37
N ALA A 546 31.08 7.01 -11.55
CA ALA A 546 29.83 6.74 -12.24
C ALA A 546 30.08 6.28 -13.69
N ALA A 547 30.95 6.97 -14.42
CA ALA A 547 31.34 6.58 -15.78
C ALA A 547 32.05 5.21 -15.82
N GLN A 548 32.95 4.95 -14.86
CA GLN A 548 33.72 3.70 -14.81
C GLN A 548 32.88 2.47 -14.42
N HIS A 549 31.87 2.66 -13.58
CA HIS A 549 31.10 1.56 -12.98
C HIS A 549 29.64 1.49 -13.45
N GLY A 550 29.21 2.41 -14.32
CA GLY A 550 27.87 2.44 -14.89
C GLY A 550 26.79 2.85 -13.90
N LEU A 551 27.06 3.86 -13.05
CA LEU A 551 26.03 4.43 -12.18
C LEU A 551 25.10 5.31 -13.04
N SER A 552 23.79 5.12 -12.90
CA SER A 552 22.79 5.99 -13.49
C SER A 552 22.89 7.38 -12.85
N GLN A 553 23.29 8.38 -13.65
CA GLN A 553 23.40 9.75 -13.18
C GLN A 553 22.01 10.40 -13.16
N VAL A 554 21.64 10.92 -11.99
CA VAL A 554 20.37 11.61 -11.77
C VAL A 554 20.70 13.01 -11.30
N SER A 555 20.22 14.01 -12.05
CA SER A 555 20.38 15.41 -11.66
C SER A 555 19.58 15.67 -10.39
N ALA A 556 20.28 16.08 -9.33
CA ALA A 556 19.70 16.52 -8.07
C ALA A 556 19.87 18.02 -7.88
N ALA A 557 19.93 18.79 -8.97
CA ALA A 557 20.17 20.23 -8.97
C ALA A 557 18.94 21.06 -8.54
N GLN A 558 17.74 20.54 -8.75
CA GLN A 558 16.47 21.23 -8.48
C GLN A 558 15.72 20.53 -7.33
N ASP A 559 14.40 20.58 -7.34
CA ASP A 559 13.55 19.82 -6.44
C ASP A 559 13.82 18.31 -6.55
N LEU A 560 13.77 17.61 -5.41
CA LEU A 560 14.07 16.19 -5.33
C LEU A 560 12.85 15.32 -5.69
N GLU A 561 11.64 15.87 -5.60
CA GLU A 561 10.41 15.08 -5.81
C GLU A 561 10.37 14.40 -7.20
N PRO A 562 10.62 15.10 -8.33
CA PRO A 562 10.55 14.46 -9.64
C PRO A 562 11.58 13.33 -9.82
N SER A 563 12.78 13.48 -9.26
CA SER A 563 13.81 12.44 -9.34
C SER A 563 13.48 11.25 -8.45
N ILE A 564 12.90 11.48 -7.27
CA ILE A 564 12.40 10.41 -6.39
C ILE A 564 11.34 9.58 -7.12
N ASP A 565 10.35 10.23 -7.73
CA ASP A 565 9.24 9.54 -8.39
C ASP A 565 9.71 8.76 -9.63
N SER A 566 10.62 9.35 -10.42
CA SER A 566 11.24 8.67 -11.56
C SER A 566 12.01 7.42 -11.13
N ILE A 567 12.81 7.51 -10.07
CA ILE A 567 13.58 6.38 -9.54
C ILE A 567 12.65 5.30 -8.99
N ILE A 568 11.60 5.66 -8.24
CA ILE A 568 10.61 4.71 -7.75
C ILE A 568 10.00 3.95 -8.93
N ARG A 569 9.56 4.66 -9.98
CA ARG A 569 8.97 4.03 -11.17
C ARG A 569 9.93 3.08 -11.86
N GLU A 570 11.15 3.53 -12.10
CA GLU A 570 12.20 2.74 -12.78
C GLU A 570 12.52 1.46 -11.99
N VAL A 571 12.76 1.60 -10.67
CA VAL A 571 13.15 0.50 -9.79
C VAL A 571 12.00 -0.48 -9.58
N PHE A 572 10.77 -0.01 -9.36
CA PHE A 572 9.61 -0.90 -9.24
C PHE A 572 9.37 -1.68 -10.51
N THR A 573 9.39 -1.02 -11.67
CA THR A 573 9.19 -1.68 -12.97
C THR A 573 10.22 -2.79 -13.17
N ALA A 574 11.49 -2.48 -12.90
CA ALA A 574 12.58 -3.45 -12.96
C ALA A 574 12.40 -4.63 -12.00
N TYR A 575 12.01 -4.35 -10.75
CA TYR A 575 11.82 -5.36 -9.72
C TYR A 575 10.66 -6.31 -10.07
N MET A 576 9.54 -5.74 -10.52
CA MET A 576 8.33 -6.49 -10.87
C MET A 576 8.53 -7.37 -12.10
N GLY A 577 9.35 -6.93 -13.07
CA GLY A 577 9.77 -7.77 -14.19
C GLY A 577 10.52 -9.04 -13.78
N ARG A 578 11.16 -9.05 -12.59
CA ARG A 578 11.92 -10.20 -12.06
C ARG A 578 11.16 -10.94 -10.95
N PHE A 579 9.93 -10.54 -10.64
CA PHE A 579 9.19 -11.09 -9.50
C PHE A 579 8.78 -12.56 -9.70
N GLU A 580 8.58 -12.97 -10.94
CA GLU A 580 8.29 -14.36 -11.30
C GLU A 580 9.57 -15.21 -11.31
N THR A 581 9.93 -15.77 -10.16
CA THR A 581 11.03 -16.73 -10.06
C THR A 581 10.56 -18.16 -10.26
N PHE A 582 11.44 -19.06 -10.72
CA PHE A 582 11.16 -20.50 -10.79
C PHE A 582 10.73 -21.06 -9.42
N LEU A 583 11.34 -20.59 -8.33
CA LEU A 583 10.93 -20.94 -6.96
C LEU A 583 9.50 -20.45 -6.63
N ASN A 584 9.11 -19.25 -7.08
CA ASN A 584 7.73 -18.76 -6.94
C ASN A 584 6.74 -19.59 -7.78
N GLY A 585 7.16 -20.06 -8.96
CA GLY A 585 6.37 -20.97 -9.80
C GLY A 585 6.25 -22.39 -9.23
N LEU A 586 7.34 -22.96 -8.72
CA LEU A 586 7.41 -24.33 -8.21
C LEU A 586 6.72 -24.50 -6.86
N LEU A 587 6.83 -23.49 -5.98
CA LEU A 587 6.31 -23.59 -4.62
C LEU A 587 4.94 -22.89 -4.43
N PHE A 588 4.54 -21.93 -5.28
CA PHE A 588 3.53 -20.95 -4.85
C PHE A 588 2.54 -20.38 -5.88
N ALA A 589 2.59 -20.77 -7.15
CA ALA A 589 1.60 -20.35 -8.12
C ALA A 589 1.11 -21.54 -8.95
N ASN A 590 -0.11 -22.01 -8.67
CA ASN A 590 -0.80 -22.86 -9.61
C ASN A 590 -0.94 -22.06 -10.92
N PRO A 591 -0.45 -22.56 -12.08
CA PRO A 591 -0.54 -21.84 -13.36
C PRO A 591 -1.96 -21.37 -13.71
N SER A 592 -3.00 -22.09 -13.24
CA SER A 592 -4.39 -21.72 -13.48
C SER A 592 -4.93 -20.58 -12.61
N GLN A 593 -4.11 -19.98 -11.75
CA GLN A 593 -4.46 -18.88 -10.85
C GLN A 593 -3.64 -17.61 -11.09
N LYS A 594 -2.70 -17.65 -12.04
CA LYS A 594 -2.02 -16.45 -12.49
C LYS A 594 -2.90 -15.73 -13.51
N ASN A 595 -2.83 -14.40 -13.50
CA ASN A 595 -3.33 -13.65 -14.63
C ASN A 595 -2.60 -14.10 -15.90
N PRO A 596 -3.25 -14.03 -17.08
CA PRO A 596 -2.56 -14.25 -18.34
C PRO A 596 -1.28 -13.39 -18.38
N PRO A 597 -0.16 -13.92 -18.91
CA PRO A 597 1.07 -13.14 -19.02
C PRO A 597 0.80 -11.85 -19.79
N ASP A 598 1.16 -10.71 -19.21
CA ASP A 598 1.04 -9.43 -19.90
C ASP A 598 2.15 -9.31 -20.97
N PRO A 599 1.81 -8.95 -22.22
CA PRO A 599 2.78 -8.67 -23.28
C PRO A 599 3.94 -7.77 -22.83
N PHE A 600 3.64 -6.75 -22.01
CA PHE A 600 4.62 -5.80 -21.45
C PHE A 600 5.76 -6.50 -20.67
N TRP A 601 5.46 -7.62 -20.01
CA TRP A 601 6.44 -8.35 -19.19
C TRP A 601 7.14 -9.48 -19.95
N VAL A 602 6.53 -10.01 -21.02
CA VAL A 602 7.06 -11.15 -21.78
C VAL A 602 7.79 -10.74 -23.06
N GLY A 603 7.84 -9.44 -23.39
CA GLY A 603 8.53 -8.93 -24.57
C GLY A 603 7.86 -9.31 -25.88
N GLY A 604 6.56 -9.58 -25.86
CA GLY A 604 5.76 -9.80 -27.05
C GLY A 604 5.31 -8.45 -27.61
N ASP A 605 5.50 -8.25 -28.91
CA ASP A 605 4.88 -7.12 -29.62
C ASP A 605 3.35 -7.20 -29.44
N VAL A 606 2.76 -6.07 -29.06
CA VAL A 606 1.31 -5.89 -28.98
C VAL A 606 0.84 -5.65 -30.40
N GLU A 607 0.28 -6.67 -31.06
CA GLU A 607 -0.45 -6.52 -32.33
C GLU A 607 -1.82 -5.86 -32.13
#